data_AF-A0A1D9G8X1-F1
#
_entry.id   AF-A0A1D9G8X1-F1
#
_cell.length_a   1.000
_cell.length_b   1.000
_cell.length_c   1.000
_cell.angle_alpha   90.00
_cell.angle_beta   90.00
_cell.angle_gamma   90.00
#
_symmetry.space_group_name_H-M   'P 1'
#
loop_
_entity.id
_entity.type
_entity.pdbx_description
1 polymer ?
#
loop_
_entity_poly.entity_id
_entity_poly.type
_entity_poly.pdbx_seq_one_letter_code
_entity_poly.pdbx_strand_id
1 'polypeptide(L)'
;MKKSFYLGVSIFTLCWLLSFFPGLLPENLPPTALKMLGATLLMAVFWIAETIPIAATSIIPLGLFPFLGIISAEEVASAYASDVILLFMTVFFIAKAVEKYNLHQRIAFHIISIVGTQPG
;
A
#
# COMPACT_ATOMS: atom_id res chain seq x y z
N MET A 1 10.02 -4.48 -16.77
CA MET A 1 10.67 -3.98 -15.54
C MET A 1 11.39 -2.65 -15.74
N LYS A 2 12.55 -2.57 -16.42
CA LYS A 2 13.31 -1.31 -16.54
C LYS A 2 12.52 -0.14 -17.15
N LYS A 3 11.78 -0.37 -18.26
CA LYS A 3 10.99 0.69 -18.92
C LYS A 3 9.90 1.29 -18.01
N SER A 4 9.17 0.45 -17.28
CA SER A 4 8.12 0.90 -16.35
C SER A 4 8.66 1.67 -15.16
N PHE A 5 9.85 1.29 -14.66
CA PHE A 5 10.56 2.03 -13.64
C PHE A 5 10.86 3.46 -14.09
N TYR A 6 11.54 3.61 -15.23
CA TYR A 6 11.87 4.93 -15.76
C TYR A 6 10.61 5.72 -16.10
N LEU A 7 9.57 5.09 -16.62
CA LEU A 7 8.30 5.76 -16.92
C LEU A 7 7.66 6.37 -15.66
N GLY A 8 7.57 5.61 -14.57
CA GLY A 8 7.02 6.12 -13.31
C GLY A 8 7.84 7.29 -12.75
N VAL A 9 9.17 7.14 -12.73
CA VAL A 9 10.09 8.19 -12.27
C VAL A 9 10.01 9.43 -13.17
N SER A 10 9.98 9.27 -14.49
CA SER A 10 9.85 10.39 -15.44
C SER A 10 8.55 11.16 -15.24
N ILE A 11 7.42 10.47 -15.09
CA ILE A 11 6.12 11.10 -14.80
C ILE A 11 6.17 11.88 -13.49
N PHE A 12 6.71 11.28 -12.43
CA PHE A 12 6.88 11.94 -11.15
C PHE A 12 7.74 13.20 -11.26
N THR A 13 8.91 13.10 -11.89
CA THR A 13 9.82 14.23 -12.05
C THR A 13 9.20 15.36 -12.88
N LEU A 14 8.42 15.03 -13.91
CA LEU A 14 7.70 16.01 -14.72
C LEU A 14 6.65 16.75 -13.87
N CYS A 15 5.80 16.03 -13.14
CA CYS A 15 4.80 16.64 -12.25
C CYS A 15 5.45 17.49 -11.14
N TRP A 16 6.58 17.02 -10.59
CA TRP A 16 7.33 17.76 -9.58
C TRP A 16 7.93 19.05 -10.13
N LEU A 17 8.53 19.03 -11.32
CA LEU A 17 9.05 20.23 -11.99
C LEU A 17 7.95 21.22 -12.33
N LEU A 18 6.81 20.74 -12.84
CA LEU A 18 5.65 21.60 -13.16
C LEU A 18 5.07 22.30 -11.92
N SER A 19 5.21 21.72 -10.72
CA SER A 19 4.78 22.34 -9.45
C SER A 19 5.49 23.67 -9.16
N PHE A 20 6.67 23.91 -9.73
CA PHE A 20 7.41 25.17 -9.59
C PHE A 20 6.97 26.26 -10.58
N PHE A 21 6.13 25.94 -11.58
CA PHE A 21 5.65 26.87 -12.60
C PHE A 21 4.13 27.06 -12.52
N PRO A 22 3.62 27.76 -11.48
CA PRO A 22 2.18 27.88 -11.23
C PRO A 22 1.40 28.63 -12.33
N GLY A 23 2.08 29.44 -13.16
CA GLY A 23 1.44 30.20 -14.25
C GLY A 23 0.90 29.35 -15.41
N LEU A 24 1.15 28.04 -15.42
CA LEU A 24 0.63 27.09 -16.41
C LEU A 24 -0.65 26.37 -15.94
N LEU A 25 -1.10 26.64 -14.71
CA LEU A 25 -2.18 25.91 -14.04
C LEU A 25 -3.41 26.81 -13.81
N PRO A 26 -4.58 26.21 -13.57
CA PRO A 26 -5.75 26.96 -13.12
C PRO A 26 -5.44 27.72 -11.83
N GLU A 27 -5.84 28.99 -11.74
CA GLU A 27 -5.49 29.89 -10.62
C GLU A 27 -5.92 29.38 -9.23
N ASN A 28 -6.84 28.42 -9.16
CA ASN A 28 -7.37 27.86 -7.91
C ASN A 28 -6.73 26.56 -7.45
N LEU A 29 -5.61 26.12 -8.06
CA LEU A 29 -4.97 24.85 -7.69
C LEU A 29 -3.82 25.06 -6.70
N PRO A 30 -3.84 24.43 -5.51
CA PRO A 30 -2.73 24.54 -4.59
C PRO A 30 -1.46 23.88 -5.17
N PRO A 31 -0.26 24.46 -4.98
CA PRO A 31 0.99 23.92 -5.53
C PRO A 31 1.28 22.46 -5.11
N THR A 32 0.74 22.02 -3.98
CA THR A 32 0.85 20.65 -3.46
C THR A 32 0.06 19.63 -4.29
N ALA A 33 -0.96 20.05 -5.04
CA ALA A 33 -1.80 19.16 -5.85
C ALA A 33 -1.00 18.42 -6.93
N LEU A 34 -0.09 19.10 -7.63
CA LEU A 34 0.77 18.47 -8.64
C LEU A 34 1.77 17.49 -8.02
N LYS A 35 2.30 17.80 -6.84
CA LYS A 35 3.20 16.91 -6.10
C LYS A 35 2.45 15.63 -5.70
N MET A 36 1.22 15.78 -5.22
CA MET A 36 0.31 14.67 -4.91
C MET A 36 -0.03 13.82 -6.12
N LEU A 37 -0.39 14.47 -7.23
CA LEU A 37 -0.69 13.77 -8.49
C LEU A 37 0.52 12.98 -8.98
N GLY A 38 1.70 13.60 -9.02
CA GLY A 38 2.94 12.96 -9.45
C GLY A 38 3.25 11.73 -8.59
N ALA A 39 3.15 11.84 -7.27
CA ALA A 39 3.39 10.72 -6.37
C ALA A 39 2.32 9.62 -6.54
N THR A 40 1.06 9.98 -6.76
CA THR A 40 -0.03 9.02 -7.01
C THR A 40 0.19 8.26 -8.33
N LEU A 41 0.61 8.95 -9.39
CA LEU A 41 0.92 8.33 -10.67
C LEU A 41 2.15 7.42 -10.59
N LEU A 42 3.18 7.82 -9.84
CA LEU A 42 4.34 6.97 -9.55
C LEU A 42 3.90 5.65 -8.91
N MET A 43 3.05 5.74 -7.88
CA MET A 43 2.50 4.58 -7.17
C MET A 43 1.65 3.70 -8.09
N ALA A 44 0.76 4.30 -8.88
CA ALA A 44 -0.09 3.57 -9.83
C ALA A 44 0.74 2.79 -10.85
N VAL A 45 1.78 3.42 -11.43
CA VAL A 45 2.68 2.75 -12.37
C VAL A 45 3.42 1.61 -11.68
N PHE A 46 3.94 1.82 -10.47
CA PHE A 46 4.71 0.79 -9.77
C PHE A 46 3.86 -0.39 -9.31
N TRP A 47 2.60 -0.17 -8.91
CA TRP A 47 1.65 -1.24 -8.58
C TRP A 47 1.22 -2.02 -9.83
N ILE A 48 0.79 -1.35 -10.90
CA ILE A 48 0.30 -2.03 -12.11
C ILE A 48 1.42 -2.81 -12.81
N ALA A 49 2.62 -2.22 -12.86
CA ALA A 49 3.74 -2.84 -13.55
C ALA A 49 4.60 -3.75 -12.66
N GLU A 50 4.21 -3.93 -11.38
CA GLU A 50 4.93 -4.70 -10.35
C GLU A 50 6.45 -4.49 -10.42
N THR A 51 6.87 -3.23 -10.54
CA THR A 51 8.26 -2.90 -10.87
C THR A 51 9.22 -3.21 -9.73
N ILE A 52 8.72 -3.07 -8.50
CA ILE A 52 9.33 -3.50 -7.25
C ILE A 52 8.24 -4.22 -6.42
N PRO A 53 8.58 -4.98 -5.37
CA PRO A 53 7.59 -5.68 -4.54
C PRO A 53 6.50 -4.73 -4.03
N ILE A 54 5.24 -5.18 -4.06
CA ILE A 54 4.07 -4.36 -3.70
C ILE A 54 4.26 -3.68 -2.33
N ALA A 55 4.79 -4.41 -1.34
CA ALA A 55 5.08 -3.86 -0.02
C ALA A 55 6.11 -2.73 -0.04
N ALA A 56 7.16 -2.84 -0.87
CA ALA A 56 8.17 -1.79 -1.02
C ALA A 56 7.59 -0.54 -1.71
N THR A 57 6.78 -0.72 -2.75
CA THR A 57 6.03 0.38 -3.38
C THR A 57 5.15 1.09 -2.36
N SER A 58 4.39 0.34 -1.57
CA SER A 58 3.48 0.87 -0.56
C SER A 58 4.16 1.70 0.52
N ILE A 59 5.46 1.56 0.77
CA ILE A 59 6.21 2.37 1.75
C ILE A 59 6.69 3.71 1.18
N ILE A 60 6.75 3.89 -0.15
CA ILE A 60 7.26 5.11 -0.79
C ILE A 60 6.59 6.39 -0.25
N PRO A 61 5.23 6.48 -0.13
CA PRO A 61 4.57 7.68 0.37
C PRO A 61 5.01 8.10 1.77
N LEU A 62 5.36 7.14 2.64
CA LEU A 62 5.80 7.38 4.01
C LEU A 62 6.98 8.35 4.10
N GLY A 63 7.93 8.24 3.17
CA GLY A 63 9.05 9.18 3.06
C GLY A 63 8.79 10.31 2.05
N LEU A 64 8.11 10.01 0.95
CA LEU A 64 7.94 10.93 -0.16
C LEU A 64 7.01 12.10 0.17
N PHE A 65 5.91 11.85 0.88
CA PHE A 65 4.91 12.89 1.16
C PHE A 65 5.42 13.99 2.10
N PRO A 66 6.10 13.67 3.24
CA PRO A 66 6.69 14.68 4.10
C PRO A 66 7.83 15.42 3.39
N PHE A 67 8.63 14.71 2.60
CA PHE A 67 9.73 15.32 1.83
C PHE A 67 9.23 16.35 0.81
N LEU A 68 8.07 16.10 0.19
CA LEU A 68 7.45 17.02 -0.77
C LEU A 68 6.68 18.16 -0.11
N GLY A 69 6.51 18.14 1.21
CA GLY A 69 5.69 19.09 1.97
C GLY A 69 4.20 18.95 1.66
N ILE A 70 3.75 17.72 1.40
CA ILE A 70 2.35 17.41 1.09
C ILE A 70 1.53 17.35 2.39
N ILE A 71 1.94 16.46 3.31
CA ILE A 71 1.36 16.25 4.63
C ILE A 71 2.48 15.90 5.62
N SER A 72 2.22 16.06 6.92
CA SER A 72 3.24 15.84 7.96
C SER A 72 3.63 14.36 8.07
N ALA A 73 4.83 14.08 8.60
CA ALA A 73 5.29 12.70 8.80
C ALA A 73 4.38 11.91 9.76
N GLU A 74 3.82 12.59 10.77
CA GLU A 74 2.87 12.02 11.71
C GLU A 74 1.56 11.64 11.01
N GLU A 75 0.99 12.55 10.20
CA GLU A 75 -0.21 12.28 9.42
C GLU A 75 -0.02 11.10 8.48
N VAL A 76 1.09 11.04 7.74
CA VAL A 76 1.36 9.92 6.83
C VAL A 76 1.51 8.61 7.62
N ALA A 77 2.28 8.61 8.71
CA ALA A 77 2.52 7.42 9.52
C ALA A 77 1.23 6.87 10.14
N SER A 78 0.30 7.75 10.54
CA SER A 78 -1.00 7.35 11.08
C SER A 78 -1.80 6.46 10.12
N ALA A 79 -1.67 6.67 8.81
CA ALA A 79 -2.35 5.86 7.80
C ALA A 79 -1.82 4.41 7.76
N TYR A 80 -0.55 4.19 8.10
CA TYR A 80 0.08 2.86 8.14
C TYR A 80 -0.18 2.12 9.46
N ALA A 81 -0.62 2.82 10.50
CA ALA A 81 -0.97 2.27 11.79
C ALA A 81 -2.49 2.35 12.07
N SER A 82 -3.31 2.36 11.02
CA SER A 82 -4.77 2.40 11.17
C SER A 82 -5.32 1.16 11.87
N ASP A 83 -6.48 1.31 12.53
CA ASP A 83 -7.17 0.22 13.22
C ASP A 83 -7.38 -1.01 12.32
N VAL A 84 -7.66 -0.79 11.04
CA VAL A 84 -7.86 -1.85 10.06
C VAL A 84 -6.55 -2.64 9.83
N ILE A 85 -5.42 -1.96 9.69
CA ILE A 85 -4.11 -2.61 9.49
C ILE A 85 -3.74 -3.42 10.75
N LEU A 86 -3.93 -2.83 11.93
CA LEU A 86 -3.68 -3.50 13.21
C LEU A 86 -4.58 -4.72 13.42
N LEU A 87 -5.85 -4.64 13.01
CA LEU A 87 -6.79 -5.75 13.01
C LEU A 87 -6.28 -6.90 12.13
N PHE A 88 -5.91 -6.64 10.88
CA PHE A 88 -5.38 -7.66 9.98
C PHE A 88 -4.08 -8.26 10.51
N MET A 89 -3.17 -7.45 11.03
CA MET A 89 -1.93 -7.92 11.64
C MET A 89 -2.21 -8.89 12.80
N THR A 90 -3.15 -8.54 13.68
CA THR A 90 -3.58 -9.40 14.80
C THR A 90 -4.21 -10.70 14.29
N VAL A 91 -5.09 -10.63 13.30
CA VAL A 91 -5.71 -11.81 12.67
C VAL A 91 -4.64 -12.73 12.07
N PHE A 92 -3.61 -12.19 11.42
CA PHE A 92 -2.51 -13.00 10.89
C PHE A 92 -1.67 -13.66 11.98
N PHE A 93 -1.42 -12.98 13.10
CA PHE A 93 -0.76 -13.61 14.25
C PHE A 93 -1.58 -14.75 14.83
N ILE A 94 -2.90 -14.59 14.96
CA ILE A 94 -3.80 -15.65 15.41
C ILE A 94 -3.80 -16.80 14.40
N ALA A 95 -3.93 -16.51 13.11
CA ALA A 95 -3.89 -17.54 12.06
C ALA A 95 -2.58 -18.35 12.11
N LYS A 96 -1.45 -17.69 12.31
CA LYS A 96 -0.15 -18.35 12.48
C LYS A 96 -0.06 -19.17 13.76
N ALA A 97 -0.67 -18.72 14.86
CA ALA A 97 -0.77 -19.53 16.08
C ALA A 97 -1.62 -20.79 15.85
N VAL A 98 -2.79 -20.64 15.21
CA VAL A 98 -3.68 -21.76 14.84
C VAL A 98 -2.97 -22.77 13.93
N GLU A 99 -2.15 -22.30 13.00
CA GLU A 99 -1.29 -23.13 12.16
C GLU A 99 -0.22 -23.86 12.99
N LYS A 100 0.54 -23.13 13.82
CA LYS A 100 1.64 -23.67 14.64
C LYS A 100 1.19 -24.76 15.61
N TYR A 101 0.00 -24.64 16.19
CA TYR A 101 -0.56 -25.65 17.11
C TYR A 101 -1.38 -26.73 16.40
N ASN A 102 -1.42 -26.73 15.06
CA ASN A 102 -2.27 -27.61 14.25
C ASN A 102 -3.75 -27.58 14.70
N LEU A 103 -4.20 -26.46 15.26
CA LEU A 103 -5.54 -26.35 15.84
C LEU A 103 -6.60 -26.51 14.75
N HIS A 104 -6.35 -25.96 13.57
CA HIS A 104 -7.19 -26.14 12.38
C HIS A 104 -7.39 -27.64 12.02
N GLN A 105 -6.35 -28.48 12.15
CA GLN A 105 -6.45 -29.93 11.92
C GLN A 105 -7.23 -30.63 13.02
N ARG A 106 -7.00 -30.28 14.30
CA ARG A 106 -7.75 -30.83 15.43
C ARG A 106 -9.25 -30.55 15.29
N ILE A 107 -9.60 -29.33 14.91
CA ILE A 107 -10.99 -28.93 14.63
C ILE A 107 -11.54 -29.74 13.45
N ALA A 108 -10.79 -29.87 12.35
CA ALA A 108 -11.22 -30.66 11.20
C ALA A 108 -11.49 -32.13 11.56
N PHE A 109 -10.57 -32.79 12.27
CA PHE A 109 -10.77 -34.18 12.72
C PHE A 109 -11.91 -34.32 13.72
N HIS A 110 -12.12 -33.34 14.60
CA HIS A 110 -13.24 -33.34 15.53
C HIS A 110 -14.58 -33.26 14.79
N ILE A 111 -14.70 -32.38 13.80
CA ILE A 111 -15.90 -32.30 12.95
C ILE A 111 -16.13 -33.61 12.20
N ILE A 112 -15.09 -34.18 11.58
CA ILE A 112 -15.17 -35.49 10.89
C ILE A 112 -15.62 -36.59 11.85
N SER A 113 -15.18 -36.58 13.11
CA SER A 113 -15.59 -37.59 14.10
C SER A 113 -17.07 -37.50 14.48
N ILE A 114 -17.68 -36.32 14.37
CA ILE A 114 -19.09 -36.09 14.70
C ILE A 114 -19.99 -36.38 13.49
N VAL A 115 -19.61 -35.90 12.31
CA VAL A 115 -20.44 -35.98 11.09
C VAL A 115 -20.21 -37.28 10.32
N GLY A 116 -19.05 -37.92 10.47
CA GLY A 116 -18.64 -39.08 9.70
C GLY A 116 -17.87 -38.72 8.41
N THR A 117 -17.36 -39.74 7.73
CA THR A 117 -16.51 -39.60 6.52
C THR A 117 -17.23 -39.93 5.22
N GLN A 118 -18.50 -40.33 5.26
CA GLN A 118 -19.30 -40.67 4.09
C GLN A 118 -20.29 -39.54 3.78
N PRO A 119 -20.28 -38.96 2.57
CA PRO A 119 -21.41 -38.16 2.12
C PRO A 119 -22.60 -39.11 1.97
N GLY A 120 -23.73 -38.75 2.59
CA GLY A 120 -24.99 -39.48 2.42
C GLY A 120 -25.50 -39.44 0.99
#